data_AF-A0A0Q6CW45-F1
#
_entry.id   AF-A0A0Q6CW45-F1
#
_cell.length_a   1.000
_cell.length_b   1.000
_cell.length_c   1.000
_cell.angle_alpha   90.00
_cell.angle_beta   90.00
_cell.angle_gamma   90.00
#
_symmetry.space_group_name_H-M   'P 1'
#
loop_
_entity.id
_entity.type
_entity.pdbx_description
1 polymer ?
#
loop_
_entity_poly.entity_id
_entity_poly.type
_entity_poly.pdbx_seq_one_letter_code
_entity_poly.pdbx_strand_id
1 'polypeptide(L)'
;MTLLHVGLAAELNAYADKHGPVTVGLAGSGQMGTDMVVQLGLMPGVRLGALSELNIAGAEAALKMAGSDFSRASSAAEIDRAIESGRVALTEDYKALCAAPISRAPPARPRSTAPSRAAASR
;
A
#
# COMPACT_ATOMS: atom_id res chain seq x y z
N MET A 1 -14.23 -2.58 -14.96
CA MET A 1 -15.24 -2.39 -13.90
C MET A 1 -15.09 -0.97 -13.41
N THR A 2 -16.06 -0.10 -13.68
CA THR A 2 -16.00 1.33 -13.31
C THR A 2 -16.48 1.48 -11.88
N LEU A 3 -15.62 1.92 -10.97
CA LEU A 3 -16.03 2.27 -9.62
C LEU A 3 -16.91 3.53 -9.69
N LEU A 4 -18.12 3.46 -9.13
CA LEU A 4 -18.96 4.64 -8.96
C LEU A 4 -18.37 5.48 -7.83
N HIS A 5 -18.01 6.72 -8.14
CA HIS A 5 -17.42 7.67 -7.19
C HIS A 5 -18.53 8.41 -6.44
N VAL A 6 -19.21 7.71 -5.53
CA VAL A 6 -20.24 8.27 -4.66
C VAL A 6 -20.01 7.84 -3.21
N GLY A 7 -20.53 8.61 -2.24
CA GLY A 7 -20.34 8.34 -0.81
C GLY A 7 -18.86 8.36 -0.39
N LEU A 8 -18.48 7.44 0.50
CA LEU A 8 -17.12 7.39 1.08
C LEU A 8 -16.00 7.26 0.04
N ALA A 9 -16.24 6.56 -1.07
CA ALA A 9 -15.23 6.44 -2.14
C ALA A 9 -14.94 7.80 -2.81
N ALA A 10 -15.96 8.65 -2.96
CA ALA A 10 -15.78 10.02 -3.45
C ALA A 10 -15.06 10.89 -2.42
N GLU A 11 -15.41 10.76 -1.14
CA GLU A 11 -14.78 11.50 -0.05
C GLU A 11 -13.30 11.16 0.11
N LEU A 12 -12.93 9.87 0.01
CA LEU A 12 -11.53 9.44 0.05
C LEU A 12 -10.71 9.95 -1.13
N ASN A 13 -11.30 10.03 -2.34
CA ASN A 13 -10.63 10.64 -3.49
C ASN A 13 -10.46 12.15 -3.33
N ALA A 14 -11.52 12.86 -2.94
CA ALA A 14 -11.46 14.29 -2.68
C ALA A 14 -10.47 14.62 -1.55
N TYR A 15 -10.43 13.77 -0.51
CA TYR A 15 -9.40 13.84 0.50
C TYR A 15 -8.04 13.62 -0.15
N ALA A 16 -7.82 12.58 -0.95
CA ALA A 16 -6.52 12.31 -1.55
C ALA A 16 -6.00 13.42 -2.48
N ASP A 17 -6.88 14.09 -3.23
CA ASP A 17 -6.50 15.19 -4.13
C ASP A 17 -5.92 16.40 -3.36
N LYS A 18 -6.39 16.65 -2.14
CA LYS A 18 -5.95 17.76 -1.26
C LYS A 18 -4.92 17.32 -0.21
N HIS A 19 -5.18 16.12 0.30
CA HIS A 19 -4.63 15.27 1.37
C HIS A 19 -3.42 14.41 1.06
N GLY A 20 -3.19 14.07 -0.21
CA GLY A 20 -2.53 12.80 -0.50
C GLY A 20 -3.35 11.62 0.06
N PRO A 21 -3.05 10.39 -0.37
CA PRO A 21 -3.81 9.23 0.06
C PRO A 21 -3.67 8.99 1.57
N VAL A 22 -4.70 8.44 2.20
CA VAL A 22 -4.61 7.88 3.55
C VAL A 22 -3.58 6.74 3.51
N THR A 23 -2.51 6.89 4.29
CA THR A 23 -1.41 5.93 4.32
C THR A 23 -1.54 5.04 5.53
N VAL A 24 -1.66 3.73 5.29
CA VAL A 24 -1.90 2.72 6.33
C VAL A 24 -0.60 1.98 6.65
N GLY A 25 -0.27 1.89 7.94
CA GLY A 25 0.70 0.93 8.45
C GLY A 25 -0.02 -0.34 8.91
N LEU A 26 0.47 -1.51 8.51
CA LEU A 26 -0.12 -2.80 8.86
C LEU A 26 0.88 -3.63 9.67
N ALA A 27 0.44 -4.18 10.80
CA ALA A 27 1.21 -5.14 11.58
C ALA A 27 0.61 -6.54 11.40
N GLY A 28 1.39 -7.44 10.82
CA GLY A 28 1.01 -8.80 10.48
C GLY A 28 0.43 -8.94 9.07
N SER A 29 0.88 -9.97 8.37
CA SER A 29 0.35 -10.46 7.08
C SER A 29 0.02 -11.95 7.17
N GLY A 30 -0.69 -12.36 8.23
CA GLY A 30 -1.40 -13.64 8.25
C GLY A 30 -2.52 -13.69 7.20
N GLN A 31 -3.50 -14.58 7.34
CA GLN A 31 -4.59 -14.68 6.35
C GLN A 31 -5.37 -13.36 6.21
N MET A 32 -5.82 -12.78 7.34
CA MET A 32 -6.51 -11.49 7.33
C MET A 32 -5.61 -10.33 6.86
N GLY A 33 -4.34 -10.33 7.24
CA GLY A 33 -3.42 -9.26 6.86
C GLY A 33 -3.11 -9.27 5.36
N THR A 34 -2.98 -10.46 4.77
CA THR A 34 -2.82 -10.62 3.31
C THR A 34 -4.01 -10.06 2.56
N ASP A 35 -5.24 -10.36 3.02
CA ASP A 35 -6.46 -9.81 2.42
C ASP A 35 -6.51 -8.27 2.54
N MET A 36 -6.04 -7.70 3.65
CA MET A 36 -5.90 -6.25 3.81
C MET A 36 -4.88 -5.63 2.86
N VAL A 37 -3.72 -6.27 2.66
CA VAL A 37 -2.70 -5.79 1.70
C VAL A 37 -3.31 -5.66 0.30
N VAL A 38 -4.08 -6.67 -0.13
CA VAL A 38 -4.78 -6.65 -1.42
C VAL A 38 -5.89 -5.59 -1.43
N GLN A 39 -6.74 -5.55 -0.41
CA GLN A 39 -7.90 -4.65 -0.36
C GLN A 39 -7.50 -3.17 -0.32
N LEU A 40 -6.46 -2.81 0.44
CA LEU A 40 -5.91 -1.45 0.44
C LEU A 40 -5.40 -1.07 -0.96
N GLY A 41 -4.83 -2.05 -1.66
CA GLY A 41 -4.46 -1.96 -3.07
C GLY A 41 -5.65 -1.89 -4.04
N LEU A 42 -6.91 -1.90 -3.60
CA LEU A 42 -8.11 -1.72 -4.45
C LEU A 42 -8.92 -0.48 -4.08
N MET A 43 -8.63 0.15 -2.95
CA MET A 43 -9.39 1.30 -2.45
C MET A 43 -8.87 2.63 -3.03
N PRO A 44 -9.75 3.47 -3.60
CA PRO A 44 -9.38 4.80 -4.05
C PRO A 44 -8.99 5.69 -2.85
N GLY A 45 -7.98 6.54 -3.03
CA GLY A 45 -7.53 7.48 -1.99
C GLY A 45 -6.85 6.85 -0.76
N VAL A 46 -6.57 5.55 -0.79
CA VAL A 46 -5.90 4.81 0.30
C VAL A 46 -4.69 4.05 -0.26
N ARG A 47 -3.65 3.87 0.56
CA ARG A 47 -2.49 3.04 0.22
C ARG A 47 -1.91 2.33 1.44
N LEU A 48 -1.24 1.22 1.20
CA LEU A 48 -0.33 0.61 2.18
C LEU A 48 1.00 1.38 2.16
N GLY A 49 1.42 1.91 3.31
CA GLY A 49 2.71 2.58 3.49
C GLY A 49 3.78 1.65 4.03
N ALA A 50 3.43 0.81 5.00
CA ALA A 50 4.37 -0.09 5.64
C ALA A 50 3.69 -1.37 6.14
N LEU A 51 4.44 -2.46 6.13
CA LEU A 51 4.05 -3.77 6.62
C LEU A 51 5.13 -4.28 7.59
N SER A 52 4.74 -4.53 8.83
CA SER A 52 5.58 -5.22 9.83
C SER A 52 5.18 -6.69 9.89
N GLU A 53 6.09 -7.61 9.65
CA GLU A 53 5.85 -9.06 9.71
C GLU A 53 7.12 -9.81 10.10
N LEU A 54 6.98 -10.91 10.85
CA LEU A 54 8.09 -11.81 11.22
C LEU A 54 8.40 -12.80 10.08
N ASN A 55 7.37 -13.34 9.41
CA ASN A 55 7.55 -14.14 8.21
C ASN A 55 7.73 -13.26 6.96
N ILE A 56 8.97 -12.79 6.75
CA ILE A 56 9.30 -11.91 5.63
C ILE A 56 9.01 -12.53 4.25
N ALA A 57 9.27 -13.82 4.06
CA ALA A 57 8.97 -14.48 2.80
C ALA A 57 7.46 -14.46 2.47
N GLY A 58 6.61 -14.66 3.49
CA GLY A 58 5.16 -14.57 3.36
C GLY A 58 4.69 -13.15 3.03
N ALA A 59 5.23 -12.15 3.74
CA ALA A 59 4.93 -10.74 3.49
C ALA A 59 5.32 -10.30 2.06
N GLU A 60 6.49 -10.72 1.58
CA GLU A 60 6.90 -10.44 0.21
C GLU A 60 5.96 -11.06 -0.82
N ALA A 61 5.52 -12.30 -0.58
CA ALA A 61 4.56 -12.96 -1.46
C ALA A 61 3.22 -12.21 -1.51
N ALA A 62 2.70 -11.79 -0.35
CA ALA A 62 1.48 -10.99 -0.25
C ALA A 62 1.61 -9.64 -0.99
N LEU A 63 2.74 -8.93 -0.82
CA LEU A 63 3.00 -7.66 -1.49
C LEU A 63 3.12 -7.83 -3.02
N LYS A 64 3.80 -8.88 -3.48
CA LYS A 64 3.90 -9.22 -4.91
C LYS A 64 2.53 -9.57 -5.49
N MET A 65 1.70 -10.34 -4.78
CA MET A 65 0.34 -10.65 -5.19
C MET A 65 -0.54 -9.40 -5.33
N ALA A 66 -0.37 -8.43 -4.43
CA ALA A 66 -1.05 -7.13 -4.49
C ALA A 66 -0.42 -6.15 -5.51
N GLY A 67 0.63 -6.55 -6.24
CA GLY A 67 1.33 -5.70 -7.21
C GLY A 67 2.04 -4.49 -6.59
N SER A 68 2.41 -4.58 -5.30
CA SER A 68 3.07 -3.49 -4.57
C SER A 68 4.59 -3.58 -4.69
N ASP A 69 5.23 -2.46 -5.03
CA ASP A 69 6.68 -2.29 -4.87
C ASP A 69 7.01 -2.09 -3.40
N PHE A 70 8.07 -2.74 -2.92
CA PHE A 70 8.46 -2.67 -1.51
C PHE A 70 9.98 -2.62 -1.32
N SER A 71 10.42 -2.12 -0.17
CA SER A 71 11.82 -2.13 0.26
C SER A 71 11.92 -2.50 1.72
N ARG A 72 13.01 -3.19 2.09
CA ARG A 72 13.28 -3.52 3.49
C ARG A 72 13.62 -2.26 4.28
N ALA A 73 13.10 -2.18 5.50
CA ALA A 73 13.37 -1.09 6.43
C ALA A 73 13.57 -1.64 7.84
N SER A 74 14.57 -1.12 8.53
CA SER A 74 15.00 -1.52 9.87
C SER A 74 14.84 -0.41 10.91
N SER A 75 14.40 0.78 10.50
CA SER A 75 14.19 1.93 11.38
C SER A 75 13.00 2.78 10.93
N ALA A 76 12.46 3.59 11.85
CA ALA A 76 11.39 4.54 11.57
C ALA A 76 11.72 5.49 10.40
N ALA A 77 12.99 5.95 10.31
CA ALA A 77 13.45 6.82 9.23
C ALA A 77 13.54 6.10 7.88
N GLU A 78 13.93 4.81 7.85
CA GLU A 78 13.91 4.00 6.63
C GLU A 78 12.50 3.71 6.15
N ILE A 79 11.58 3.47 7.08
CA ILE A 79 10.16 3.31 6.78
C ILE A 79 9.63 4.56 6.10
N ASP A 80 9.94 5.73 6.65
CA ASP A 80 9.47 6.99 6.11
C ASP A 80 9.99 7.27 4.69
N ARG A 81 11.29 7.07 4.48
CA ARG A 81 11.89 7.22 3.13
C ARG A 81 11.28 6.27 2.11
N ALA A 82 10.98 5.03 2.49
CA ALA A 82 10.32 4.08 1.59
C ALA A 82 8.91 4.59 1.21
N ILE A 83 8.14 5.09 2.18
CA ILE A 83 6.81 5.67 1.96
C ILE A 83 6.89 6.87 1.00
N GLU A 84 7.79 7.81 1.23
CA GLU A 84 8.02 8.99 0.39
C GLU A 84 8.41 8.60 -1.04
N SER A 85 9.20 7.53 -1.21
CA SER A 85 9.58 7.00 -2.53
C SER A 85 8.46 6.27 -3.26
N GLY A 86 7.27 6.17 -2.67
CA GLY A 86 6.13 5.48 -3.24
C GLY A 86 6.13 3.96 -3.05
N ARG A 87 7.01 3.42 -2.20
CA ARG A 87 7.14 1.98 -1.92
C ARG A 87 6.50 1.62 -0.58
N VAL A 88 6.15 0.35 -0.42
CA VAL A 88 5.80 -0.22 0.89
C VAL A 88 7.07 -0.51 1.67
N ALA A 89 7.18 0.01 2.89
CA ALA A 89 8.25 -0.36 3.80
C ALA A 89 7.96 -1.73 4.43
N LEU A 90 8.81 -2.73 4.17
CA LEU A 90 8.69 -4.05 4.79
C LEU A 90 9.68 -4.16 5.96
N THR A 91 9.19 -4.33 7.17
CA THR A 91 10.00 -4.41 8.40
C THR A 91 9.64 -5.63 9.25
N GLU A 92 10.53 -6.02 10.15
CA GLU A 92 10.24 -7.00 11.21
C GLU A 92 9.96 -6.30 12.55
N ASP A 93 10.21 -4.99 12.62
CA ASP A 93 10.12 -4.21 13.85
C ASP A 93 8.82 -3.38 13.89
N TYR A 94 7.81 -3.90 14.59
CA TYR A 94 6.55 -3.19 14.77
C TYR A 94 6.70 -1.89 15.57
N LYS A 95 7.74 -1.77 16.43
CA LYS A 95 7.99 -0.54 17.19
C LYS A 95 8.52 0.54 16.26
N ALA A 96 9.43 0.17 15.34
CA ALA A 96 9.86 1.07 14.28
C ALA A 96 8.68 1.52 13.40
N LEU A 97 7.75 0.61 13.09
CA LEU A 97 6.50 0.93 12.39
C LEU A 97 5.65 1.95 13.17
N CYS A 98 5.40 1.73 14.46
CA CYS A 98 4.61 2.64 15.29
C CYS A 98 5.29 4.00 15.53
N ALA A 99 6.62 4.03 15.54
CA ALA A 99 7.41 5.25 15.71
C ALA A 99 7.62 6.02 14.40
N ALA A 100 7.38 5.39 13.25
CA ALA A 100 7.46 6.07 11.97
C ALA A 100 6.40 7.18 11.90
N PRO A 101 6.74 8.37 11.39
CA PRO A 101 5.76 9.43 11.21
C PRO A 101 4.71 9.09 10.14
N ILE A 102 4.95 8.04 9.34
CA ILE A 102 4.11 7.60 8.22
C ILE A 102 3.83 8.82 7.31
N SER A 103 4.90 9.44 6.82
CA SER A 103 4.84 10.69 6.08
C SER A 103 3.90 10.60 4.89
N ARG A 104 3.31 11.75 4.54
CA ARG A 104 2.38 11.85 3.43
C ARG A 104 3.12 11.49 2.15
N ALA A 105 2.78 10.34 1.59
CA ALA A 105 3.34 9.93 0.32
C ALA A 105 2.88 10.86 -0.83
N PRO A 106 3.67 10.98 -1.91
CA PRO A 106 3.24 11.69 -3.10
C PRO A 106 1.94 11.10 -3.65
N PRO A 107 1.11 11.90 -4.37
CA PRO A 107 -0.14 11.42 -4.95
C PRO A 107 0.11 10.15 -5.75
N ALA A 108 -0.76 9.15 -5.58
CA ALA A 108 -0.62 7.88 -6.27
C ALA A 108 -0.54 8.12 -7.78
N ARG A 109 0.46 7.52 -8.43
CA ARG A 109 0.53 7.52 -9.89
C ARG A 109 -0.78 6.88 -10.41
N PRO A 110 -1.47 7.47 -11.39
CA PRO A 110 -2.69 6.87 -11.93
C PRO A 110 -2.39 5.42 -12.33
N ARG A 111 -3.23 4.49 -11.86
CA ARG A 111 -3.12 3.10 -12.31
C ARG A 111 -3.26 3.11 -13.83
N SER A 112 -2.33 2.45 -14.51
CA SER A 112 -2.47 2.20 -15.93
C SER A 112 -3.82 1.54 -16.17
N THR A 113 -4.71 2.21 -16.90
CA THR A 113 -5.98 1.64 -17.37
C THR A 113 -5.77 0.70 -18.55
N ALA A 114 -4.52 0.37 -18.90
CA ALA A 114 -4.24 -0.57 -19.97
C ALA A 114 -4.81 -1.95 -19.61
N PRO A 115 -5.62 -2.57 -20.48
CA PRO A 115 -6.10 -3.92 -20.26
C PRO A 115 -4.91 -4.86 -20.11
N SER A 116 -5.01 -5.77 -19.13
CA SER A 116 -4.08 -6.90 -18.96
C SER A 116 -3.84 -7.56 -20.33
N ARG A 117 -2.58 -7.60 -20.79
CA ARG A 117 -2.19 -8.26 -22.05
C ARG A 117 -2.37 -9.79 -22.03
N ALA A 118 -3.03 -10.36 -21.00
CA ALA A 118 -3.26 -11.80 -20.86
C ALA A 118 -4.46 -12.34 -21.68
N ALA A 119 -5.20 -11.51 -22.42
CA ALA A 119 -6.30 -11.97 -23.28
C ALA A 119 -5.99 -11.95 -24.80
N ALA A 120 -4.71 -11.82 -25.18
CA ALA A 120 -4.27 -11.73 -26.57
C ALA A 120 -3.31 -12.87 -26.97
N SER A 121 -3.76 -14.11 -26.78
CA SER A 121 -3.25 -15.34 -27.39
C SER A 121 -4.42 -16.32 -27.31
N ARG A 122 -5.32 -16.35 -28.31
CA ARG A 122 -5.25 -17.24 -29.48
C ARG A 122 -4.76 -18.64 -29.13
#